data_AF-A0AAU2DZN1-F1
#
_entry.id   AF-A0AAU2DZN1-F1
#
_cell.length_a   1.000
_cell.length_b   1.000
_cell.length_c   1.000
_cell.angle_alpha   90.00
_cell.angle_beta   90.00
_cell.angle_gamma   90.00
#
_symmetry.space_group_name_H-M   'P 1'
#
loop_
_entity.id
_entity.type
_entity.pdbx_description
1 polymer ?
#
loop_
_entity_poly.entity_id
_entity_poly.type
_entity_poly.pdbx_seq_one_letter_code
_entity_poly.pdbx_strand_id
1 'polypeptide(L)'
;MSPAGPGTPHCSLPGGRDRSASPPPQHAATDIVGAVTPAAADTTGLPPGLPVAAGGPDGTVGAAAVAGSRPGAVVDVAGTTDVLTRVIASPDERPEAAVLNPYLVPTCGRAAGQLG
;
A
#
# COMPACT_ATOMS: atom_id res chain seq x y z
N MET A 1 -18.50 -28.17 35.75
CA MET A 1 -18.42 -26.70 35.70
C MET A 1 -16.96 -26.30 35.80
N SER A 2 -16.41 -25.70 34.74
CA SER A 2 -15.08 -25.07 34.72
C SER A 2 -15.25 -23.69 34.07
N PRO A 3 -14.69 -22.61 34.62
CA PRO A 3 -15.02 -21.25 34.20
C PRO A 3 -14.23 -20.83 32.96
N ALA A 4 -14.88 -20.11 32.06
CA ALA A 4 -14.24 -19.44 30.92
C ALA A 4 -13.29 -18.34 31.42
N GLY A 5 -12.08 -18.29 30.86
CA GLY A 5 -11.10 -17.23 31.14
C GLY A 5 -11.50 -15.88 30.55
N PRO A 6 -10.93 -14.76 31.04
CA PRO A 6 -11.37 -13.42 30.65
C PRO A 6 -10.89 -13.10 29.23
N GLY A 7 -11.84 -12.92 28.31
CA GLY A 7 -11.56 -12.46 26.96
C GLY A 7 -11.00 -11.03 26.97
N THR A 8 -9.91 -10.81 26.25
CA THR A 8 -9.36 -9.48 25.96
C THR A 8 -10.40 -8.63 25.22
N PRO A 9 -10.70 -7.40 25.67
CA PRO A 9 -11.67 -6.56 25.01
C PRO A 9 -11.07 -6.01 23.70
N HIS A 10 -11.54 -6.52 22.56
CA HIS A 10 -11.34 -5.86 21.28
C HIS A 10 -12.39 -4.74 21.12
N CYS A 11 -11.93 -3.53 20.84
CA CYS A 11 -12.78 -2.40 20.52
C CYS A 11 -13.56 -2.71 19.21
N SER A 12 -14.83 -3.05 19.35
CA SER A 12 -15.73 -3.32 18.22
C SER A 12 -16.31 -2.01 17.70
N LEU A 13 -15.84 -1.56 16.53
CA LEU A 13 -16.57 -0.55 15.75
C LEU A 13 -17.87 -1.18 15.23
N PRO A 14 -19.03 -0.49 15.33
CA PRO A 14 -20.30 -1.01 14.81
C PRO A 14 -20.21 -1.11 13.28
N GLY A 15 -20.34 -2.33 12.74
CA GLY A 15 -20.26 -2.61 11.29
C GLY A 15 -19.18 -3.63 10.88
N GLY A 16 -18.72 -4.48 11.80
CA GLY A 16 -17.68 -5.49 11.52
C GLY A 16 -18.09 -6.45 10.40
N ARG A 17 -17.48 -6.30 9.21
CA ARG A 17 -17.45 -7.35 8.20
C ARG A 17 -16.86 -8.62 8.80
N ASP A 18 -17.43 -9.76 8.44
CA ASP A 18 -16.92 -11.08 8.78
C ASP A 18 -15.40 -11.13 8.51
N ARG A 19 -14.61 -11.23 9.59
CA ARG A 19 -13.14 -11.29 9.55
C ARG A 19 -12.62 -12.71 9.33
N SER A 20 -13.50 -13.68 9.06
CA SER A 20 -13.11 -15.07 8.81
C SER A 20 -12.38 -15.27 7.48
N ALA A 21 -12.64 -14.39 6.50
CA ALA A 21 -11.94 -14.40 5.22
C ALA A 21 -10.55 -13.79 5.38
N SER A 22 -9.51 -14.61 5.21
CA SER A 22 -8.14 -14.11 5.11
C SER A 22 -8.00 -13.19 3.90
N PRO A 23 -7.29 -12.05 4.01
CA PRO A 23 -6.99 -11.22 2.86
C PRO A 23 -6.18 -12.02 1.81
N PRO A 24 -6.19 -11.58 0.54
CA PRO A 24 -5.31 -12.18 -0.46
C PRO A 24 -3.85 -12.04 -0.03
N PRO A 25 -2.96 -12.94 -0.49
CA PRO A 25 -1.53 -12.83 -0.27
C PRO A 25 -1.03 -11.42 -0.60
N GLN A 26 -0.24 -10.85 0.30
CA GLN A 26 0.35 -9.53 0.12
C GLN A 26 1.75 -9.67 -0.49
N HIS A 27 2.04 -8.84 -1.49
CA HIS A 27 3.31 -8.81 -2.21
C HIS A 27 3.95 -7.42 -2.12
N ALA A 28 5.27 -7.33 -2.23
CA ALA A 28 5.92 -6.04 -2.43
C ALA A 28 5.54 -5.48 -3.80
N ALA A 29 5.48 -4.15 -3.95
CA ALA A 29 4.97 -3.52 -5.17
C ALA A 29 5.74 -3.94 -6.44
N THR A 30 7.03 -4.24 -6.29
CA THR A 30 7.93 -4.66 -7.37
C THR A 30 8.03 -6.17 -7.57
N ASP A 31 7.33 -6.97 -6.76
CA ASP A 31 7.33 -8.43 -6.93
C ASP A 31 6.66 -8.80 -8.26
N ILE A 32 7.26 -9.73 -9.00
CA ILE A 32 6.62 -10.35 -10.15
C ILE A 32 5.63 -11.39 -9.64
N VAL A 33 4.34 -11.11 -9.81
CA VAL A 33 3.23 -11.95 -9.33
C VAL A 33 2.67 -12.89 -10.39
N GLY A 34 3.16 -12.76 -11.62
CA GLY A 34 2.76 -13.63 -12.72
C GLY A 34 3.29 -13.14 -14.06
N ALA A 35 2.61 -13.57 -15.12
CA ALA A 35 2.91 -13.18 -16.49
C ALA A 35 1.61 -12.98 -17.27
N VAL A 36 1.66 -12.17 -18.32
CA VAL A 36 0.54 -11.94 -19.25
C VAL A 36 0.12 -13.29 -19.85
N THR A 37 -1.14 -13.67 -19.63
CA THR A 37 -1.71 -14.90 -20.18
C THR A 37 -2.02 -14.73 -21.67
N PRO A 38 -2.17 -15.83 -22.45
CA PRO A 38 -2.58 -15.73 -23.86
C PRO A 38 -3.88 -14.93 -24.06
N ALA A 39 -4.90 -15.19 -23.23
CA ALA A 39 -6.17 -14.46 -23.31
C ALA A 39 -6.02 -12.95 -23.00
N ALA A 40 -5.15 -12.60 -22.05
CA ALA A 40 -4.85 -11.20 -21.75
C ALA A 40 -4.03 -10.55 -22.88
N ALA A 41 -3.11 -11.28 -23.51
CA ALA A 41 -2.35 -10.81 -24.67
C ALA A 41 -3.29 -10.45 -25.84
N ASP A 42 -4.26 -11.31 -26.16
CA ASP A 42 -5.24 -11.07 -27.23
C ASP A 42 -6.07 -9.79 -27.00
N THR A 43 -6.33 -9.44 -25.73
CA THR A 43 -7.13 -8.26 -25.38
C THR A 43 -6.30 -6.98 -25.28
N THR A 44 -5.06 -7.08 -24.81
CA THR A 44 -4.21 -5.91 -24.47
C THR A 44 -3.18 -5.59 -25.55
N GLY A 45 -2.85 -6.54 -26.43
CA GLY A 45 -1.75 -6.44 -27.39
C GLY A 45 -0.36 -6.62 -26.76
N LEU A 46 -0.26 -6.91 -25.46
CA LEU A 46 1.02 -7.19 -24.81
C LEU A 46 1.52 -8.60 -25.14
N PRO A 47 2.85 -8.83 -25.21
CA PRO A 47 3.39 -10.17 -25.45
C PRO A 47 2.94 -11.18 -24.39
N PRO A 48 2.52 -12.41 -24.77
CA PRO A 48 2.27 -13.46 -23.81
C PRO A 48 3.57 -13.81 -23.06
N GLY A 49 3.46 -14.10 -21.78
CA GLY A 49 4.61 -14.37 -20.92
C GLY A 49 5.33 -13.12 -20.39
N LEU A 50 4.91 -11.91 -20.77
CA LEU A 50 5.47 -10.67 -20.22
C LEU A 50 5.26 -10.61 -18.69
N PRO A 51 6.31 -10.37 -17.87
CA PRO A 51 6.16 -10.31 -16.41
C PRO A 51 5.17 -9.25 -15.94
N VAL A 52 4.39 -9.59 -14.90
CA VAL A 52 3.41 -8.70 -14.27
C VAL A 52 3.85 -8.41 -12.84
N ALA A 53 4.09 -7.13 -12.52
CA ALA A 53 4.40 -6.69 -11.17
C ALA A 53 3.12 -6.50 -10.32
N ALA A 54 3.23 -6.66 -9.00
CA ALA A 54 2.11 -6.49 -8.07
C ALA A 54 1.47 -5.10 -8.11
N GLY A 55 2.29 -4.05 -8.32
CA GLY A 55 1.86 -2.66 -8.33
C GLY A 55 1.60 -2.11 -6.93
N GLY A 56 0.96 -0.94 -6.85
CA GLY A 56 0.68 -0.29 -5.57
C GLY A 56 -0.29 0.89 -5.71
N PRO A 57 -0.62 1.58 -4.60
CA PRO A 57 -1.49 2.74 -4.62
C PRO A 57 -0.93 3.85 -5.51
N ASP A 58 -1.77 4.43 -6.36
CA ASP A 58 -1.41 5.47 -7.33
C ASP A 58 -0.63 6.64 -6.71
N GLY A 59 -1.08 7.20 -5.59
CA GLY A 59 -0.40 8.30 -4.92
C GLY A 59 1.00 7.94 -4.43
N THR A 60 1.20 6.70 -3.96
CA THR A 60 2.53 6.26 -3.50
C THR A 60 3.45 5.92 -4.67
N VAL A 61 2.92 5.25 -5.71
CA VAL A 61 3.66 4.95 -6.94
C VAL A 61 4.10 6.26 -7.63
N GLY A 62 3.18 7.21 -7.77
CA GLY A 62 3.43 8.53 -8.36
C GLY A 62 4.45 9.33 -7.56
N ALA A 63 4.30 9.40 -6.23
CA ALA A 63 5.29 10.07 -5.38
C ALA A 63 6.67 9.41 -5.47
N ALA A 64 6.74 8.08 -5.53
CA ALA A 64 8.00 7.35 -5.65
C ALA A 64 8.71 7.55 -6.99
N ALA A 65 7.97 7.78 -8.07
CA ALA A 65 8.57 8.14 -9.36
C ALA A 65 9.38 9.45 -9.29
N VAL A 66 9.00 10.37 -8.39
CA VAL A 66 9.68 11.66 -8.19
C VAL A 66 10.71 11.61 -7.05
N ALA A 67 10.33 11.09 -5.89
CA ALA A 67 11.18 11.06 -4.69
C ALA A 67 12.24 9.94 -4.71
N GLY A 68 12.07 8.93 -5.57
CA GLY A 68 12.90 7.73 -5.56
C GLY A 68 12.76 6.98 -4.25
N SER A 69 13.87 6.75 -3.54
CA SER A 69 13.91 6.05 -2.25
C SER A 69 14.52 6.91 -1.13
N ARG A 70 14.58 8.23 -1.32
CA ARG A 70 15.29 9.15 -0.43
C ARG A 70 14.45 9.49 0.81
N PRO A 71 14.84 9.07 2.03
CA PRO A 71 14.12 9.46 3.24
C PRO A 71 14.12 10.99 3.42
N GLY A 72 12.99 11.51 3.87
CA GLY A 72 12.76 12.95 4.06
C GLY A 72 12.38 13.70 2.78
N ALA A 73 12.44 13.08 1.60
CA ALA A 73 11.89 13.69 0.39
C ALA A 73 10.38 13.93 0.55
N VAL A 74 9.93 15.11 0.14
CA VAL A 74 8.53 15.51 0.10
C VAL A 74 8.14 15.75 -1.34
N VAL A 75 7.02 15.16 -1.76
CA VAL A 75 6.41 15.36 -3.07
C VAL A 75 5.05 16.00 -2.85
N ASP A 76 4.81 17.08 -3.59
CA ASP A 76 3.50 17.68 -3.72
C ASP A 76 2.84 17.17 -5.01
N VAL A 77 1.73 16.46 -4.86
CA VAL A 77 0.90 16.03 -5.98
C VAL A 77 -0.23 17.03 -6.12
N ALA A 78 0.04 18.10 -6.87
CA ALA A 78 -0.90 19.21 -7.08
C ALA A 78 -1.96 18.85 -8.13
N GLY A 79 -3.06 18.27 -7.67
CA GLY A 79 -4.21 17.86 -8.50
C GLY A 79 -5.48 18.64 -8.17
N THR A 80 -6.65 18.00 -8.33
CA THR A 80 -7.93 18.58 -7.85
C THR A 80 -7.92 18.77 -6.32
N THR A 81 -7.13 17.96 -5.63
CA THR A 81 -6.78 18.12 -4.22
C THR A 81 -5.26 17.99 -4.12
N ASP A 82 -4.65 18.81 -3.29
CA ASP A 82 -3.21 18.75 -3.04
C ASP A 82 -2.90 17.63 -2.03
N VAL A 83 -1.92 16.80 -2.36
CA VAL A 83 -1.44 15.72 -1.49
C VAL A 83 0.04 15.87 -1.28
N LEU A 84 0.43 16.14 -0.02
CA LEU A 84 1.82 16.10 0.39
C LEU A 84 2.19 14.69 0.83
N THR A 85 3.16 14.10 0.15
CA THR A 85 3.72 12.78 0.48
C THR A 85 5.16 12.92 0.95
N ARG A 86 5.46 12.48 2.17
CA ARG A 86 6.83 12.37 2.70
C ARG A 86 7.28 10.91 2.72
N VAL A 87 8.47 10.65 2.23
CA VAL A 87 9.15 9.35 2.44
C VAL A 87 9.74 9.33 3.85
N ILE A 88 9.28 8.41 4.69
CA ILE A 88 9.71 8.26 6.09
C ILE A 88 10.38 6.91 6.32
N ALA A 89 11.35 6.83 7.23
CA ALA A 89 12.07 5.58 7.51
C ALA A 89 11.35 4.74 8.58
N SER A 90 10.70 5.40 9.56
CA SER A 90 9.88 4.74 10.59
C SER A 90 8.44 5.24 10.56
N PRO A 91 7.42 4.36 10.79
CA PRO A 91 6.05 4.78 11.08
C PRO A 91 5.92 5.86 12.17
N ASP A 92 6.85 5.90 13.12
CA ASP A 92 6.83 6.84 14.24
C ASP A 92 7.08 8.29 13.82
N GLU A 93 7.66 8.50 12.64
CA GLU A 93 7.87 9.85 12.07
C GLU A 93 6.61 10.43 11.43
N ARG A 94 5.52 9.66 11.37
CA ARG A 94 4.27 10.07 10.75
C ARG A 94 3.60 11.16 11.59
N PRO A 95 3.28 12.34 11.02
CA PRO A 95 2.41 13.31 11.67
C PRO A 95 1.05 12.68 12.01
N GLU A 96 0.43 13.08 13.13
CA GLU A 96 -0.83 12.46 13.59
C GLU A 96 -1.92 12.46 12.53
N ALA A 97 -2.04 13.57 11.78
CA ALA A 97 -3.04 13.77 10.73
C ALA A 97 -2.70 13.08 9.38
N ALA A 98 -1.51 12.52 9.22
CA ALA A 98 -1.09 11.90 7.97
C ALA A 98 -1.54 10.43 7.88
N VAL A 99 -1.99 9.98 6.71
CA VAL A 99 -2.25 8.58 6.41
C VAL A 99 -0.95 7.88 6.03
N LEU A 100 -0.75 6.64 6.51
CA LEU A 100 0.43 5.84 6.20
C LEU A 100 0.12 4.83 5.08
N ASN A 101 0.93 4.85 4.04
CA ASN A 101 0.93 3.87 2.96
C ASN A 101 2.28 3.12 2.90
N PRO A 102 2.28 1.81 2.57
CA PRO A 102 3.51 1.10 2.29
C PRO A 102 4.18 1.69 1.03
N TYR A 103 5.51 1.83 1.07
CA TYR A 103 6.27 2.36 -0.07
C TYR A 103 6.64 1.26 -1.07
N LEU A 104 7.08 1.66 -2.28
CA LEU A 104 7.40 0.70 -3.35
C LEU A 104 8.51 -0.28 -3.00
N VAL A 105 9.51 0.18 -2.24
CA VAL A 105 10.69 -0.60 -1.86
C VAL A 105 10.64 -0.91 -0.36
N PRO A 106 10.46 -2.18 0.04
CA PRO A 106 10.30 -2.54 1.45
C PRO A 106 11.47 -2.12 2.35
N THR A 107 12.66 -2.01 1.78
CA THR A 107 13.90 -1.71 2.50
C THR A 107 14.19 -0.21 2.63
N CYS A 108 13.42 0.67 1.96
CA CYS A 108 13.80 2.09 1.84
C CYS A 108 12.79 3.10 2.42
N GLY A 109 11.67 2.67 2.99
CA GLY A 109 10.78 3.56 3.75
C GLY A 109 9.30 3.29 3.58
N ARG A 110 8.49 4.23 4.08
CA ARG A 110 7.02 4.29 4.02
C ARG A 110 6.59 5.65 3.46
N ALA A 111 5.42 5.74 2.84
CA ALA A 111 4.84 7.02 2.45
C ALA A 111 3.87 7.50 3.54
N ALA A 112 4.10 8.70 4.07
CA ALA A 112 3.09 9.41 4.85
C ALA A 112 2.48 10.50 3.98
N GLY A 113 1.18 10.36 3.66
CA GLY A 113 0.42 11.32 2.87
C GLY A 113 -0.49 12.16 3.76
N GLN A 114 -0.56 13.46 3.52
CA GLN A 114 -1.56 14.34 4.14
C GLN A 114 -2.27 15.12 3.04
N LEU A 115 -3.58 15.26 3.19
CA LEU A 115 -4.38 16.16 2.35
C LEU A 115 -4.11 17.60 2.77
N GLY A 116 -3.86 18.47 1.79
CA GLY A 116 -3.84 19.92 1.93
C GLY A 116 -5.24 20.52 1.95
#